data_AF-A0A4R4QRQ3-F1
#
_entry.id   AF-A0A4R4QRQ3-F1
#
_cell.length_a   1.000
_cell.length_b   1.000
_cell.length_c   1.000
_cell.angle_alpha   90.00
_cell.angle_beta   90.00
_cell.angle_gamma   90.00
#
_symmetry.space_group_name_H-M   'P 1'
#
loop_
_entity.id
_entity.type
_entity.pdbx_description
1 polymer ?
#
loop_
_entity_poly.entity_id
_entity_poly.type
_entity_poly.pdbx_seq_one_letter_code
_entity_poly.pdbx_strand_id
1 'polypeptide(L)'
;MTIAAVDATAPPGRSGRALAHAQFALAAVYVVAIGVALGRAASFSGHLYLPHQGDEFTGSADLWPGLWAPAALVMIVVIGVAPWAAAAVALVGGTRLLTAGVRPAAHRRRLLVGTVLTTLVAASSLAPPVEALLSWLLD
;
A
#
# COMPACT_ATOMS: atom_id res chain seq x y z
N MET A 1 -6.57 38.08 -19.48
CA MET A 1 -6.82 36.80 -18.77
C MET A 1 -6.50 35.69 -19.76
N THR A 2 -5.25 35.24 -19.77
CA THR A 2 -4.72 34.31 -20.79
C THR A 2 -4.73 32.92 -20.18
N ILE A 3 -5.61 32.05 -20.66
CA ILE A 3 -5.68 30.65 -20.23
C ILE A 3 -4.42 29.98 -20.77
N ALA A 4 -3.49 29.64 -19.87
CA ALA A 4 -2.32 28.85 -20.21
C ALA A 4 -2.82 27.52 -20.81
N ALA A 5 -2.57 27.34 -22.11
CA ALA A 5 -2.73 26.07 -22.79
C ALA A 5 -1.80 25.08 -22.09
N VAL A 6 -2.38 24.19 -21.28
CA VAL A 6 -1.67 23.05 -20.72
C VAL A 6 -1.25 22.20 -21.91
N ASP A 7 0.04 22.24 -22.18
CA ASP A 7 0.71 21.57 -23.28
C ASP A 7 0.46 20.06 -23.20
N ALA A 8 -0.48 19.58 -24.01
CA ALA A 8 -1.02 18.22 -23.98
C ALA A 8 -0.12 17.22 -24.75
N THR A 9 1.20 17.32 -24.59
CA THR A 9 2.19 16.52 -25.33
C THR A 9 2.73 15.32 -24.54
N ALA A 10 1.94 14.75 -23.61
CA ALA A 10 2.27 13.45 -23.06
C ALA A 10 2.06 12.36 -24.13
N PRO A 11 3.09 11.61 -24.56
CA PRO A 11 2.96 10.66 -25.66
C PRO A 11 1.90 9.60 -25.34
N PRO A 12 0.97 9.31 -26.27
CA PRO A 12 -0.15 8.39 -26.06
C PRO A 12 0.40 6.99 -25.80
N GLY A 13 0.42 6.59 -24.51
CA GLY A 13 0.94 5.29 -24.06
C GLY A 13 1.92 5.33 -22.89
N ARG A 14 2.42 6.50 -22.47
CA ARG A 14 3.23 6.64 -21.24
C ARG A 14 2.37 6.44 -19.99
N SER A 15 1.19 7.07 -19.95
CA SER A 15 0.31 7.05 -18.79
C SER A 15 -0.22 5.65 -18.44
N GLY A 16 -0.51 4.80 -19.44
CA GLY A 16 -0.97 3.43 -19.19
C GLY A 16 0.15 2.52 -18.65
N ARG A 17 1.39 2.71 -19.12
CA ARG A 17 2.55 1.96 -18.62
C ARG A 17 2.88 2.36 -17.20
N ALA A 18 2.93 3.67 -16.93
CA ALA A 18 3.17 4.19 -15.59
C ALA A 18 2.13 3.67 -14.59
N LEU A 19 0.85 3.62 -14.98
CA LEU A 19 -0.22 3.07 -14.14
C LEU A 19 -0.03 1.59 -13.83
N ALA A 20 0.25 0.76 -14.85
CA ALA A 20 0.50 -0.66 -14.64
C ALA A 20 1.73 -0.88 -13.75
N HIS A 21 2.81 -0.12 -13.95
CA HIS A 21 4.00 -0.18 -13.09
C HIS A 21 3.67 0.22 -11.64
N ALA A 22 2.86 1.26 -11.43
CA ALA A 22 2.41 1.66 -10.10
C ALA A 22 1.57 0.56 -9.42
N GLN A 23 0.68 -0.09 -10.16
CA GLN A 23 -0.11 -1.24 -9.68
C GLN A 23 0.79 -2.39 -9.20
N PHE A 24 1.79 -2.77 -10.01
CA PHE A 24 2.74 -3.81 -9.65
C PHE A 24 3.62 -3.42 -8.45
N ALA A 25 4.14 -2.19 -8.44
CA ALA A 25 4.98 -1.69 -7.36
C ALA A 25 4.21 -1.67 -6.04
N LEU A 26 2.98 -1.17 -6.05
CA LEU A 26 2.12 -1.12 -4.87
C LEU A 26 1.82 -2.52 -4.33
N ALA A 27 1.48 -3.47 -5.22
CA ALA A 27 1.24 -4.85 -4.81
C ALA A 27 2.50 -5.51 -4.24
N ALA A 28 3.66 -5.31 -4.87
CA ALA A 28 4.93 -5.83 -4.37
C ALA A 28 5.30 -5.26 -3.00
N VAL A 29 5.17 -3.94 -2.81
CA VAL A 29 5.43 -3.27 -1.53
C VAL A 29 4.51 -3.81 -0.43
N TYR A 30 3.23 -4.01 -0.73
CA TYR A 30 2.26 -4.55 0.23
C TYR A 30 2.61 -5.99 0.65
N VAL A 31 2.92 -6.86 -0.31
CA VAL A 31 3.30 -8.25 -0.02
C VAL A 31 4.61 -8.32 0.77
N VAL A 32 5.61 -7.51 0.40
CA VAL A 32 6.86 -7.41 1.15
C VAL A 32 6.60 -6.92 2.58
N ALA A 33 5.74 -5.92 2.76
CA ALA A 33 5.41 -5.42 4.10
C ALA A 33 4.76 -6.50 4.98
N ILE A 34 3.79 -7.25 4.44
CA ILE A 34 3.18 -8.38 5.16
C ILE A 34 4.26 -9.44 5.50
N GLY A 35 5.12 -9.78 4.53
CA GLY A 35 6.19 -10.76 4.75
C GLY A 35 7.18 -10.33 5.82
N VAL A 36 7.56 -9.04 5.84
CA VAL A 36 8.44 -8.47 6.86
C VAL A 36 7.75 -8.45 8.23
N ALA A 37 6.48 -8.05 8.29
CA ALA A 37 5.67 -8.05 9.52
C ALA A 37 5.62 -9.46 10.15
N LEU A 38 5.33 -10.48 9.34
CA LEU A 38 5.28 -11.87 9.79
C LEU A 38 6.68 -12.42 10.16
N GLY A 39 7.69 -12.18 9.31
CA GLY A 39 9.05 -12.69 9.52
C GLY A 39 9.78 -12.05 10.70
N ARG A 40 9.37 -10.84 11.10
CA ARG A 40 9.91 -10.12 12.26
C ARG A 40 8.90 -10.06 13.40
N ALA A 41 7.91 -10.96 13.42
CA ALA A 41 6.85 -10.94 14.43
C ALA A 41 7.42 -10.94 15.88
N ALA A 42 8.42 -11.76 16.17
CA ALA A 42 9.07 -11.78 17.49
C ALA A 42 9.79 -10.47 17.86
N SER A 43 10.12 -9.62 16.88
CA SER A 43 10.76 -8.31 17.10
C SER A 43 9.77 -7.15 17.17
N PHE A 44 8.51 -7.33 16.74
CA PHE A 44 7.46 -6.33 16.87
C PHE A 44 6.51 -6.62 18.04
N SER A 45 6.35 -7.88 18.45
CA SER A 45 5.51 -8.29 19.59
C SER A 45 5.91 -7.59 20.88
N GLY A 46 5.01 -6.82 21.49
CA GLY A 46 5.17 -6.27 22.85
C GLY A 46 6.19 -5.12 23.00
N HIS A 47 6.70 -4.57 21.90
CA HIS A 47 7.63 -3.43 21.92
C HIS A 47 7.05 -2.15 21.31
N LEU A 48 5.88 -2.23 20.65
CA LEU A 48 5.22 -1.09 20.02
C LEU A 48 4.10 -0.49 20.88
N TYR A 49 4.19 -0.68 22.20
CA TYR A 49 3.47 0.16 23.14
C TYR A 49 3.94 1.60 22.92
N LEU A 50 3.09 2.44 22.32
CA LEU A 50 3.30 3.89 22.25
C LEU A 50 2.99 4.45 23.65
N PRO A 51 4.02 4.67 24.49
CA PRO A 51 3.80 5.07 25.86
C PRO A 51 3.38 6.54 25.88
N HIS A 52 2.28 6.83 26.57
CA HIS A 52 2.03 8.18 27.02
C HIS A 52 2.88 8.41 28.28
N GLN A 53 3.80 9.39 28.25
CA GLN A 53 4.56 9.75 29.45
C GLN A 53 3.60 10.18 30.56
N GLY A 54 3.49 9.38 31.62
CA GLY A 54 2.67 9.67 32.79
C GLY A 54 1.56 8.66 33.11
N ASP A 55 1.50 7.51 32.44
CA ASP A 55 0.60 6.43 32.86
C ASP A 55 1.13 5.65 34.09
N GLU A 56 0.23 4.94 34.76
CA GLU A 56 0.53 4.22 36.01
C GLU A 56 1.49 3.02 35.83
N PHE A 57 1.78 2.63 34.59
CA PHE A 57 2.61 1.46 34.23
C PHE A 57 3.98 1.83 33.63
N THR A 58 4.21 3.07 33.20
CA THR A 58 5.43 3.51 32.47
C THR A 58 6.19 4.66 33.13
N GLY A 59 6.08 4.81 34.45
CA GLY A 59 6.72 5.87 35.24
C GLY A 59 8.26 5.92 35.29
N SER A 60 8.99 5.22 34.40
CA SER A 60 10.47 5.35 34.19
C SER A 60 11.03 4.33 33.17
N ALA A 61 10.19 3.60 32.45
CA ALA A 61 10.65 2.58 31.51
C ALA A 61 11.27 3.22 30.26
N ASP A 62 12.32 2.60 29.71
CA ASP A 62 12.96 3.06 28.48
C ASP A 62 12.01 2.78 27.30
N LEU A 63 11.49 3.85 26.70
CA LEU A 63 10.35 3.84 25.78
C LEU A 63 10.72 3.47 24.34
N TRP A 64 11.96 3.00 24.11
CA TRP A 64 12.49 2.80 22.77
C TRP A 64 12.16 1.40 22.25
N PRO A 65 11.43 1.23 21.12
CA PRO A 65 11.01 -0.09 20.59
C PRO A 65 12.16 -0.91 19.96
N GLY A 66 13.40 -0.66 20.38
CA GLY A 66 14.61 -1.20 19.77
C GLY A 66 14.88 -0.66 18.37
N LEU A 67 15.88 -1.24 17.70
CA LEU A 67 16.35 -0.80 16.38
C LEU A 67 15.30 -0.91 15.26
N TRP A 68 14.18 -1.61 15.51
CA TRP A 68 13.15 -1.94 14.54
C TRP A 68 11.88 -1.10 14.66
N ALA A 69 11.81 -0.18 15.64
CA ALA A 69 10.72 0.77 15.82
C ALA A 69 10.30 1.48 14.51
N PRO A 70 11.24 2.06 13.73
CA PRO A 70 10.87 2.79 12.52
C PRO A 70 10.31 1.84 11.45
N ALA A 71 10.84 0.63 11.35
CA ALA A 71 10.38 -0.37 10.39
C ALA A 71 8.96 -0.81 10.69
N ALA A 72 8.63 -0.99 11.97
CA ALA A 72 7.29 -1.37 12.39
C ALA A 72 6.25 -0.26 12.09
N LEU A 73 6.62 1.01 12.32
CA LEU A 73 5.79 2.16 11.96
C LEU A 73 5.55 2.23 10.44
N VAL A 74 6.59 1.96 9.64
CA VAL A 74 6.44 1.83 8.18
C VAL A 74 5.50 0.68 7.81
N MET A 75 5.55 -0.47 8.50
CA MET A 75 4.62 -1.58 8.24
C MET A 75 3.18 -1.19 8.56
N ILE A 76 2.92 -0.54 9.70
CA ILE A 76 1.57 -0.05 10.06
C ILE A 76 1.03 0.87 8.97
N VAL A 77 1.83 1.85 8.56
CA VAL A 77 1.43 2.81 7.52
C VAL A 77 1.19 2.10 6.19
N VAL A 78 2.09 1.22 5.76
CA VAL A 78 1.95 0.52 4.48
C VAL A 78 0.77 -0.44 4.50
N ILE A 79 0.62 -1.27 5.52
CA ILE A 79 -0.46 -2.26 5.61
C ILE A 79 -1.82 -1.56 5.78
N GLY A 80 -1.88 -0.44 6.53
CA GLY A 80 -3.10 0.33 6.71
C GLY A 80 -3.50 1.20 5.51
N VAL A 81 -2.54 1.82 4.81
CA VAL A 81 -2.81 2.81 3.75
C VAL A 81 -2.79 2.21 2.35
N ALA A 82 -1.90 1.25 2.07
CA ALA A 82 -1.76 0.68 0.73
C ALA A 82 -3.05 0.04 0.18
N PRO A 83 -3.93 -0.60 0.97
CA PRO A 83 -5.22 -1.11 0.48
C PRO A 83 -6.11 -0.01 -0.11
N TRP A 84 -6.15 1.17 0.52
CA TRP A 84 -6.91 2.31 0.02
C TRP A 84 -6.33 2.87 -1.27
N ALA A 85 -4.99 3.02 -1.32
CA ALA A 85 -4.30 3.41 -2.54
C ALA A 85 -4.54 2.38 -3.66
N ALA A 86 -4.57 1.08 -3.33
CA ALA A 86 -4.81 0.01 -4.28
C ALA A 86 -6.24 0.06 -4.83
N ALA A 87 -7.24 0.32 -3.99
CA ALA A 87 -8.62 0.52 -4.41
C ALA A 87 -8.75 1.70 -5.40
N ALA A 88 -8.13 2.84 -5.09
CA ALA A 88 -8.16 4.01 -5.96
C ALA A 88 -7.51 3.72 -7.33
N VAL A 89 -6.34 3.08 -7.34
CA VAL A 89 -5.62 2.73 -8.56
C VAL A 89 -6.34 1.64 -9.36
N ALA A 90 -7.02 0.70 -8.70
CA ALA A 90 -7.84 -0.31 -9.35
C ALA A 90 -9.05 0.31 -10.08
N LEU A 91 -9.70 1.31 -9.48
CA LEU A 91 -10.79 2.07 -10.13
C LEU A 91 -10.32 2.79 -11.40
N VAL A 92 -9.16 3.45 -11.33
CA VAL A 92 -8.56 4.10 -12.51
C VAL A 92 -8.15 3.06 -13.57
N GLY A 93 -7.66 1.89 -13.16
CA GLY A 93 -7.35 0.78 -14.06
C GLY A 93 -8.59 0.23 -14.76
N GLY A 94 -9.66 -0.03 -13.99
CA GLY A 94 -10.94 -0.53 -14.48
C GLY A 94 -11.61 0.42 -15.46
N THR A 95 -11.71 1.71 -15.14
CA THR A 95 -12.27 2.73 -16.04
C THR A 95 -11.49 2.81 -17.36
N ARG A 96 -10.16 2.69 -17.31
CA ARG A 96 -9.33 2.64 -18.52
C ARG A 96 -9.51 1.36 -19.33
N LEU A 97 -9.74 0.22 -18.69
CA LEU A 97 -10.04 -1.03 -19.40
C LEU A 97 -11.39 -0.99 -20.11
N LEU A 98 -12.37 -0.29 -19.53
CA LEU A 98 -13.71 -0.11 -20.13
C LEU A 98 -13.70 0.91 -21.28
N THR A 99 -12.89 1.96 -21.19
CA THR A 99 -12.85 3.06 -22.18
C THR A 99 -11.79 2.91 -23.26
N ALA A 100 -10.75 2.10 -23.04
CA ALA A 100 -9.71 1.88 -24.04
C ALA A 100 -10.19 0.96 -25.17
N GLY A 101 -10.73 1.56 -26.23
CA GLY A 101 -10.93 0.90 -27.51
C GLY A 101 -9.63 0.23 -28.00
N VAL A 102 -9.70 -1.09 -28.19
CA VAL A 102 -8.76 -1.99 -28.89
C VAL A 102 -7.28 -1.53 -28.94
N ARG A 103 -6.66 -1.30 -27.77
CA ARG A 103 -5.21 -1.07 -27.67
C ARG A 103 -4.42 -2.38 -27.83
N PRO A 104 -3.13 -2.34 -28.24
CA PRO A 104 -2.30 -3.54 -28.44
C PRO A 104 -2.36 -4.49 -27.24
N ALA A 105 -2.62 -5.78 -27.53
CA ALA A 105 -3.00 -6.80 -26.55
C ALA A 105 -2.03 -6.93 -25.36
N ALA A 106 -0.72 -6.75 -25.58
CA ALA A 106 0.29 -6.83 -24.53
C ALA A 106 0.14 -5.71 -23.47
N HIS A 107 -0.24 -4.50 -23.89
CA HIS A 107 -0.44 -3.38 -22.97
C HIS A 107 -1.72 -3.56 -22.14
N ARG A 108 -2.79 -4.04 -22.80
CA ARG A 108 -4.06 -4.37 -22.16
C ARG A 108 -3.89 -5.47 -21.12
N ARG A 109 -3.13 -6.53 -21.43
CA ARG A 109 -2.84 -7.63 -20.49
C ARG A 109 -2.14 -7.16 -19.23
N ARG A 110 -1.09 -6.32 -19.34
CA ARG A 110 -0.38 -5.78 -18.17
C ARG A 110 -1.29 -4.94 -17.27
N LEU A 111 -2.13 -4.09 -17.86
CA LEU A 111 -3.09 -3.29 -17.12
C LEU A 111 -4.14 -4.17 -16.42
N LEU A 112 -4.62 -5.22 -17.08
CA LEU A 112 -5.56 -6.17 -16.51
C LEU A 112 -4.96 -6.88 -15.29
N VAL A 113 -3.76 -7.44 -15.42
CA VAL A 113 -3.05 -8.11 -14.32
C VAL A 113 -2.78 -7.15 -13.17
N GLY A 114 -2.29 -5.94 -13.46
CA GLY A 114 -2.04 -4.91 -12.45
C GLY A 114 -3.33 -4.52 -11.71
N THR A 115 -4.43 -4.37 -12.44
CA THR A 115 -5.73 -4.01 -11.85
C THR A 115 -6.23 -5.13 -10.94
N VAL A 116 -6.17 -6.39 -11.39
CA VAL A 116 -6.51 -7.56 -10.56
C VAL A 116 -5.65 -7.63 -9.30
N LEU A 117 -4.34 -7.43 -9.41
CA LEU A 117 -3.44 -7.41 -8.24
C LEU A 117 -3.82 -6.32 -7.24
N THR A 118 -4.07 -5.09 -7.69
CA THR A 118 -4.49 -4.01 -6.78
C THR A 118 -5.87 -4.25 -6.18
N THR A 119 -6.79 -4.87 -6.92
CA THR A 119 -8.09 -5.29 -6.36
C THR A 119 -7.90 -6.37 -5.30
N LEU A 120 -7.02 -7.34 -5.52
CA LEU A 120 -6.71 -8.38 -4.54
C LEU A 120 -6.07 -7.80 -3.28
N VAL A 121 -5.15 -6.83 -3.41
CA VAL A 121 -4.58 -6.09 -2.28
C VAL A 121 -5.68 -5.41 -1.48
N ALA A 122 -6.56 -4.64 -2.14
CA ALA A 122 -7.68 -3.96 -1.48
C ALA A 122 -8.66 -4.94 -0.83
N ALA A 123 -8.95 -6.08 -1.47
CA ALA A 123 -9.85 -7.09 -0.91
C ALA A 123 -9.20 -7.83 0.27
N SER A 124 -7.90 -8.09 0.21
CA SER A 124 -7.17 -8.82 1.24
C SER A 124 -7.11 -8.07 2.57
N SER A 125 -7.22 -6.74 2.58
CA SER A 125 -7.26 -5.97 3.83
C SER A 125 -8.53 -6.19 4.65
N LEU A 126 -9.58 -6.75 4.04
CA LEU A 126 -10.82 -7.15 4.73
C LEU A 126 -10.77 -8.60 5.22
N ALA A 127 -9.66 -9.30 4.99
CA ALA A 127 -9.52 -10.68 5.43
C ALA A 127 -9.19 -10.72 6.93
N PRO A 128 -9.83 -11.59 7.73
CA PRO A 128 -9.58 -11.71 9.17
C PRO A 128 -8.09 -11.84 9.55
N PRO A 129 -7.25 -12.58 8.80
CA PRO A 129 -5.82 -12.67 9.11
C PRO A 129 -5.06 -11.34 8.99
N VAL A 130 -5.46 -10.47 8.06
CA VAL A 130 -4.80 -9.17 7.86
C VAL A 130 -5.26 -8.17 8.90
N GLU A 131 -6.54 -8.19 9.28
CA GLU A 131 -7.05 -7.39 10.39
C GLU A 131 -6.37 -7.78 11.71
N ALA A 132 -6.21 -9.09 11.96
CA ALA A 132 -5.49 -9.57 13.13
C ALA A 132 -4.01 -9.13 13.13
N LEU A 133 -3.34 -9.20 11.97
CA LEU A 133 -1.97 -8.73 11.82
C LEU A 133 -1.84 -7.23 12.09
N LEU A 134 -2.75 -6.42 11.55
CA LEU A 134 -2.75 -4.98 11.76
C LEU A 134 -3.06 -4.63 13.22
N SER A 135 -4.04 -5.31 13.84
CA SER A 135 -4.35 -5.14 15.26
C SER A 135 -3.14 -5.45 16.13
N TRP A 136 -2.43 -6.53 15.83
CA TRP A 136 -1.24 -6.92 16.57
C TRP A 136 -0.04 -5.98 16.35
N LEU A 137 0.05 -5.31 15.20
CA LEU A 137 1.06 -4.27 14.96
C LEU A 137 0.73 -2.95 15.70
N LEU A 138 -0.53 -2.73 16.04
CA LEU A 138 -1.02 -1.53 16.73
C LEU A 138 -1.05 -1.69 18.26
N ASP A 139 -0.95 -2.92 18.76
CA ASP A 139 -0.92 -3.31 20.17
C ASP A 139 0.53 -3.37 20.70
#